data_AF-A0A7X8DJI5-F1
#
_entry.id   AF-A0A7X8DJI5-F1
#
_cell.length_a   1.000
_cell.length_b   1.000
_cell.length_c   1.000
_cell.angle_alpha   90.00
_cell.angle_beta   90.00
_cell.angle_gamma   90.00
#
_symmetry.space_group_name_H-M   'P 1'
#
loop_
_entity.id
_entity.type
_entity.pdbx_description
1 polymer ?
#
loop_
_entity_poly.entity_id
_entity_poly.type
_entity_poly.pdbx_seq_one_letter_code
_entity_poly.pdbx_strand_id
1 'polypeptide(L)'
;KYRDTITLTTVYFMTPIRLSRGEIVEYRDLLNTYDTVLTGKTLDKDHLIRNLIECTKIIRFAKDSYNIDPKENELEFYIIRANMYIKFLEYMCCLKGGQGMDVSELKIRDNIKDYIERIGYDEQETAMFLLGYLVGEIGNVQYKRSDDANKPILNKLNFNGLDKQKIIRLTKDVFNKLNQEKIRRFNEVTFFEMKRILDANIDRWQLNKDQSLFYLLSGYSFATTIPMLKEKEDVKNDRKQ
;
A
#
# COMPACT_ATOMS: atom_id res chain seq x y z
N LYS A 1 -0.35 4.62 18.97
CA LYS A 1 0.75 4.15 18.08
C LYS A 1 0.49 2.69 17.70
N TYR A 2 0.16 2.39 16.43
CA TYR A 2 -0.01 1.00 15.95
C TYR A 2 1.27 0.20 16.24
N ARG A 3 1.14 -0.93 16.93
CA ARG A 3 2.24 -1.87 17.21
C ARG A 3 1.86 -3.19 16.58
N ASP A 4 2.61 -3.56 15.56
CA ASP A 4 2.56 -4.86 14.94
C ASP A 4 3.99 -5.41 14.86
N THR A 5 4.14 -6.73 14.85
CA THR A 5 5.44 -7.40 14.91
C THR A 5 5.61 -8.29 13.69
N ILE A 6 6.76 -8.19 13.03
CA ILE A 6 7.13 -9.12 11.97
C ILE A 6 7.66 -10.39 12.62
N THR A 7 7.03 -11.52 12.32
CA THR A 7 7.45 -12.86 12.75
C THR A 7 7.54 -13.78 11.54
N LEU A 8 8.00 -15.02 11.72
CA LEU A 8 7.99 -16.00 10.64
C LEU A 8 6.55 -16.27 10.13
N THR A 9 5.55 -16.18 11.00
CA THR A 9 4.13 -16.27 10.60
C THR A 9 3.73 -15.16 9.62
N THR A 10 4.40 -14.00 9.64
CA THR A 10 4.16 -12.94 8.65
C THR A 10 4.46 -13.44 7.24
N VAL A 11 5.51 -14.23 7.03
CA VAL A 11 5.87 -14.78 5.71
C VAL A 11 4.73 -15.62 5.13
N TYR A 12 4.09 -16.43 5.99
CA TYR A 12 2.91 -17.21 5.62
C TYR A 12 1.79 -16.31 5.09
N PHE A 13 1.39 -15.28 5.82
CA PHE A 13 0.29 -14.39 5.41
C PHE A 13 0.67 -13.38 4.31
N MET A 14 1.96 -13.22 3.99
CA MET A 14 2.44 -12.41 2.86
C MET A 14 2.58 -13.21 1.56
N THR A 15 2.38 -14.53 1.63
CA THR A 15 2.44 -15.44 0.48
C THR A 15 1.04 -15.97 0.19
N PRO A 16 0.49 -15.80 -1.03
CA PRO A 16 -0.82 -16.33 -1.37
C PRO A 16 -0.73 -17.86 -1.49
N ILE A 17 -1.38 -18.58 -0.58
CA ILE A 17 -1.35 -20.05 -0.55
C ILE A 17 -2.75 -20.58 -0.75
N ARG A 18 -2.94 -21.40 -1.78
CA ARG A 18 -4.22 -22.03 -2.07
C ARG A 18 -4.49 -23.20 -1.12
N LEU A 19 -5.72 -23.25 -0.62
CA LEU A 19 -6.23 -24.32 0.21
C LEU A 19 -7.21 -25.20 -0.59
N SER A 20 -7.16 -26.51 -0.36
CA SER A 20 -8.17 -27.47 -0.85
C SER A 20 -8.61 -28.31 0.32
N ARG A 21 -9.92 -28.30 0.63
CA ARG A 21 -10.51 -28.99 1.78
C ARG A 21 -9.81 -28.68 3.12
N GLY A 22 -9.27 -27.46 3.27
CA GLY A 22 -8.53 -27.03 4.46
C GLY A 22 -7.05 -27.41 4.47
N GLU A 23 -6.57 -28.15 3.48
CA GLU A 23 -5.15 -28.51 3.33
C GLU A 23 -4.43 -27.59 2.35
N ILE A 24 -3.16 -27.31 2.62
CA ILE A 24 -2.30 -26.50 1.75
C ILE A 24 -1.92 -27.30 0.50
N VAL A 25 -2.20 -26.75 -0.68
CA VAL A 25 -1.90 -27.41 -1.96
C VAL A 25 -0.58 -26.93 -2.57
N GLU A 26 -0.20 -25.67 -2.32
CA GLU A 26 0.98 -25.04 -2.93
C GLU A 26 1.83 -24.35 -1.86
N TYR A 27 2.92 -25.00 -1.45
CA TYR A 27 3.81 -24.51 -0.38
C TYR A 27 5.21 -24.11 -0.86
N ARG A 28 5.52 -24.28 -2.15
CA ARG A 28 6.88 -24.09 -2.67
C ARG A 28 7.38 -22.66 -2.47
N ASP A 29 6.57 -21.66 -2.83
CA ASP A 29 6.96 -20.25 -2.70
C ASP A 29 7.14 -19.84 -1.24
N LEU A 30 6.31 -20.37 -0.34
CA LEU A 30 6.45 -20.19 1.10
C LEU A 30 7.77 -20.75 1.61
N LEU A 31 8.06 -22.02 1.31
CA LEU A 31 9.28 -22.68 1.77
C LEU A 31 10.53 -22.03 1.18
N ASN A 32 10.50 -21.62 -0.08
CA ASN A 32 11.58 -20.87 -0.71
C ASN A 32 11.83 -19.54 -0.01
N THR A 33 10.77 -18.85 0.41
CA THR A 33 10.90 -17.58 1.15
C THR A 33 11.50 -17.82 2.53
N TYR A 34 11.09 -18.88 3.24
CA TYR A 34 11.72 -19.26 4.52
C TYR A 34 13.19 -19.62 4.36
N ASP A 35 13.54 -20.49 3.40
CA ASP A 35 14.92 -20.84 3.11
C ASP A 35 15.74 -19.59 2.82
N THR A 36 15.23 -18.69 1.99
CA THR A 36 15.92 -17.45 1.63
C THR A 36 16.18 -16.56 2.85
N VAL A 37 15.17 -16.33 3.69
CA VAL A 37 15.29 -15.52 4.91
C VAL A 37 16.24 -16.15 5.91
N LEU A 38 16.17 -17.47 6.12
CA LEU A 38 16.98 -18.17 7.11
C LEU A 38 18.44 -18.39 6.66
N THR A 39 18.68 -18.43 5.35
CA THR A 39 20.02 -18.61 4.78
C THR A 39 20.66 -17.31 4.29
N GLY A 40 19.95 -16.18 4.41
CA GLY A 40 20.45 -14.86 4.00
C GLY A 40 20.65 -14.71 2.49
N LYS A 41 19.89 -15.45 1.68
CA LYS A 41 19.92 -15.32 0.21
C LYS A 41 19.09 -14.10 -0.24
N THR A 42 19.27 -13.70 -1.50
CA THR A 42 18.50 -12.60 -2.09
C THR A 42 17.16 -13.08 -2.64
N LEU A 43 16.08 -12.34 -2.35
CA LEU A 43 14.75 -12.49 -2.93
C LEU A 43 14.61 -11.66 -4.21
N ASP A 44 13.78 -12.17 -5.12
CA ASP A 44 13.29 -11.39 -6.26
C ASP A 44 12.19 -10.42 -5.79
N LYS A 45 12.50 -9.10 -5.83
CA LYS A 45 11.56 -8.02 -5.45
C LYS A 45 10.29 -8.05 -6.30
N ASP A 46 10.38 -8.39 -7.59
CA ASP A 46 9.21 -8.44 -8.46
C ASP A 46 8.31 -9.61 -8.11
N HIS A 47 8.88 -10.79 -7.85
CA HIS A 47 8.11 -11.93 -7.36
C HIS A 47 7.44 -11.64 -6.02
N LEU A 48 8.18 -11.06 -5.07
CA LEU A 48 7.64 -10.67 -3.77
C LEU A 48 6.45 -9.71 -3.91
N ILE A 49 6.61 -8.62 -4.67
CA ILE A 49 5.55 -7.62 -4.84
C ILE A 49 4.35 -8.22 -5.57
N ARG A 50 4.55 -9.11 -6.55
CA ARG A 50 3.44 -9.86 -7.18
C ARG A 50 2.64 -10.66 -6.16
N ASN A 51 3.31 -11.36 -5.24
CA ASN A 51 2.63 -12.12 -4.19
C ASN A 51 1.83 -11.21 -3.27
N LEU A 52 2.42 -10.08 -2.84
CA LEU A 52 1.73 -9.08 -2.03
C LEU A 52 0.48 -8.52 -2.75
N ILE A 53 0.58 -8.22 -4.04
CA ILE A 53 -0.56 -7.78 -4.83
C ILE A 53 -1.63 -8.87 -4.96
N GLU A 54 -1.27 -10.13 -5.13
CA GLU A 54 -2.27 -11.21 -5.17
C GLU A 54 -3.02 -11.34 -3.83
N CYS A 55 -2.32 -11.21 -2.70
CA CYS A 55 -2.95 -11.14 -1.39
C CYS A 55 -3.94 -9.96 -1.27
N THR A 56 -3.62 -8.79 -1.83
CA THR A 56 -4.57 -7.66 -1.85
C THR A 56 -5.81 -7.97 -2.68
N LYS A 57 -5.70 -8.75 -3.76
CA LYS A 57 -6.85 -9.20 -4.55
C LYS A 57 -7.69 -10.19 -3.77
N ILE A 58 -7.06 -11.11 -3.04
CA ILE A 58 -7.76 -12.08 -2.17
C ILE A 58 -8.62 -11.32 -1.17
N ILE A 59 -8.04 -10.35 -0.48
CA ILE A 59 -8.75 -9.49 0.49
C ILE A 59 -9.85 -8.67 -0.20
N ARG A 60 -9.50 -7.91 -1.25
CA ARG A 60 -10.41 -6.96 -1.90
C ARG A 60 -11.64 -7.62 -2.53
N PHE A 61 -11.46 -8.82 -3.10
CA PHE A 61 -12.51 -9.55 -3.81
C PHE A 61 -13.11 -10.68 -2.97
N ALA A 62 -12.77 -10.76 -1.68
CA ALA A 62 -13.24 -11.80 -0.77
C ALA A 62 -13.07 -13.21 -1.37
N LYS A 63 -11.88 -13.50 -1.92
CA LYS A 63 -11.60 -14.84 -2.47
C LYS A 63 -11.46 -15.83 -1.32
N ASP A 64 -12.30 -16.85 -1.33
CA ASP A 64 -12.18 -17.98 -0.40
C ASP A 64 -11.06 -18.94 -0.82
N SER A 65 -10.77 -19.91 0.06
CA SER A 65 -9.80 -21.00 -0.18
C SER A 65 -8.33 -20.55 -0.28
N TYR A 66 -7.97 -19.51 0.46
CA TYR A 66 -6.59 -19.10 0.68
C TYR A 66 -6.27 -19.09 2.17
N ASN A 67 -4.97 -19.08 2.49
CA ASN A 67 -4.48 -18.89 3.85
C ASN A 67 -4.80 -17.52 4.47
N ILE A 68 -5.27 -16.57 3.67
CA ILE A 68 -5.65 -15.23 4.10
C ILE A 68 -7.17 -15.18 4.15
N ASP A 69 -7.72 -14.91 5.34
CA ASP A 69 -9.15 -14.69 5.51
C ASP A 69 -9.50 -13.21 5.22
N PRO A 70 -10.28 -12.91 4.16
CA PRO A 70 -10.70 -11.55 3.84
C PRO A 70 -11.53 -10.85 4.93
N LYS A 71 -12.20 -11.61 5.81
CA LYS A 71 -13.02 -11.05 6.90
C LYS A 71 -12.17 -10.52 8.06
N GLU A 72 -11.01 -11.13 8.27
CA GLU A 72 -10.08 -10.78 9.34
C GLU A 72 -8.97 -9.82 8.88
N ASN A 73 -8.92 -9.50 7.58
CA ASN A 73 -7.87 -8.68 6.99
C ASN A 73 -8.46 -7.48 6.26
N GLU A 74 -8.39 -6.31 6.90
CA GLU A 74 -8.64 -5.04 6.23
C GLU A 74 -7.47 -4.70 5.28
N LEU A 75 -7.79 -4.27 4.06
CA LEU A 75 -6.82 -4.02 2.99
C LEU A 75 -5.71 -3.04 3.43
N GLU A 76 -6.10 -1.99 4.15
CA GLU A 76 -5.21 -0.92 4.59
C GLU A 76 -4.17 -1.45 5.59
N PHE A 77 -4.61 -2.23 6.59
CA PHE A 77 -3.70 -2.81 7.57
C PHE A 77 -2.81 -3.90 6.96
N TYR A 78 -3.33 -4.69 6.01
CA TYR A 78 -2.52 -5.65 5.27
C TYR A 78 -1.35 -4.96 4.55
N ILE A 79 -1.62 -3.88 3.82
CA ILE A 79 -0.58 -3.14 3.08
C ILE A 79 0.43 -2.47 4.02
N ILE A 80 -0.01 -1.93 5.16
CA ILE A 80 0.92 -1.39 6.17
C ILE A 80 1.86 -2.50 6.66
N ARG A 81 1.34 -3.69 6.97
CA ARG A 81 2.14 -4.84 7.37
C ARG A 81 3.05 -5.33 6.24
N ALA A 82 2.61 -5.28 4.98
CA ALA A 82 3.41 -5.62 3.81
C ALA A 82 4.62 -4.67 3.65
N ASN A 83 4.44 -3.37 3.88
CA ASN A 83 5.56 -2.41 3.89
C ASN A 83 6.55 -2.71 5.02
N MET A 84 6.06 -3.02 6.22
CA MET A 84 6.92 -3.45 7.32
C MET A 84 7.69 -4.73 6.99
N TYR A 85 7.05 -5.67 6.29
CA TYR A 85 7.67 -6.91 5.85
C TYR A 85 8.79 -6.67 4.83
N ILE A 86 8.59 -5.78 3.85
CA ILE A 86 9.66 -5.39 2.91
C ILE A 86 10.86 -4.78 3.67
N LYS A 87 10.62 -3.86 4.61
CA LYS A 87 11.69 -3.27 5.43
C LYS A 87 12.41 -4.31 6.28
N PHE A 88 11.69 -5.30 6.81
CA PHE A 88 12.30 -6.43 7.51
C PHE A 88 13.22 -7.24 6.58
N LEU A 89 12.78 -7.54 5.36
CA LEU A 89 13.61 -8.27 4.39
C LEU A 89 14.85 -7.49 3.95
N GLU A 90 14.76 -6.17 3.81
CA GLU A 90 15.91 -5.30 3.57
C GLU A 90 16.88 -5.31 4.76
N TYR A 91 16.36 -5.24 6.00
CA TYR A 91 17.16 -5.34 7.22
C TYR A 91 17.89 -6.68 7.31
N MET A 92 17.24 -7.76 6.88
CA MET A 92 17.84 -9.11 6.79
C MET A 92 18.77 -9.27 5.58
N CYS A 93 19.06 -8.22 4.82
CA CYS A 93 19.86 -8.24 3.58
C CYS A 93 19.31 -9.20 2.49
N CYS A 94 18.05 -9.60 2.60
CA CYS A 94 17.37 -10.47 1.64
C CYS A 94 16.78 -9.68 0.47
N LEU A 95 16.62 -8.36 0.60
CA LEU A 95 16.26 -7.46 -0.48
C LEU A 95 17.25 -6.30 -0.54
N LYS A 96 17.54 -5.85 -1.76
CA LYS A 96 18.22 -4.56 -1.95
C LYS A 96 17.21 -3.44 -1.71
N GLY A 97 17.54 -2.53 -0.80
CA GLY A 97 16.79 -1.28 -0.64
C GLY A 97 16.91 -0.40 -1.88
N GLY A 98 15.91 0.46 -2.09
CA GLY A 98 15.95 1.50 -3.12
C GLY A 98 16.94 2.62 -2.77
N GLN A 99 17.33 3.40 -3.79
CA GLN A 99 17.96 4.70 -3.55
C GLN A 99 16.83 5.72 -3.33
N GLY A 100 16.55 6.01 -2.07
CA GLY A 100 15.54 6.99 -1.70
C GLY A 100 15.84 8.35 -2.33
N MET A 101 14.79 9.05 -2.76
CA MET A 101 14.92 10.42 -3.25
C MET A 101 15.17 11.40 -2.10
N ASP A 102 15.73 12.57 -2.42
CA ASP A 102 15.77 13.67 -1.45
C ASP A 102 14.36 14.25 -1.26
N VAL A 103 13.86 14.19 -0.02
CA VAL A 103 12.53 14.69 0.35
C VAL A 103 12.55 16.15 0.82
N SER A 104 13.73 16.76 0.98
CA SER A 104 13.91 18.10 1.54
C SER A 104 13.14 19.17 0.76
N GLU A 105 13.16 19.08 -0.57
CA GLU A 105 12.52 20.01 -1.50
C GLU A 105 11.01 19.81 -1.65
N LEU A 106 10.46 18.68 -1.17
CA LEU A 106 9.02 18.40 -1.30
C LEU A 106 8.23 19.42 -0.47
N LYS A 107 7.15 19.99 -1.02
CA LYS A 107 6.30 20.96 -0.28
C LYS A 107 5.09 20.31 0.40
N ILE A 108 5.22 19.04 0.79
CA ILE A 108 4.17 18.25 1.45
C ILE A 108 4.32 18.26 2.98
N ARG A 109 3.33 17.73 3.70
CA ARG A 109 3.35 17.64 5.17
C ARG A 109 4.50 16.76 5.65
N ASP A 110 5.14 17.13 6.76
CA ASP A 110 6.34 16.46 7.28
C ASP A 110 6.10 14.99 7.59
N ASN A 111 4.95 14.62 8.14
CA ASN A 111 4.64 13.22 8.40
C ASN A 111 4.62 12.34 7.14
N ILE A 112 4.33 12.92 5.97
CA ILE A 112 4.37 12.23 4.68
C ILE A 112 5.83 12.12 4.21
N LYS A 113 6.62 13.20 4.34
CA LYS A 113 8.06 13.20 4.03
C LYS A 113 8.82 12.17 4.86
N ASP A 114 8.62 12.20 6.18
CA ASP A 114 9.24 11.29 7.14
C ASP A 114 8.96 9.83 6.77
N TYR A 115 7.75 9.55 6.29
CA TYR A 115 7.40 8.20 5.85
C TYR A 115 8.15 7.81 4.57
N ILE A 116 8.14 8.67 3.54
CA ILE A 116 8.83 8.45 2.27
C ILE A 116 10.33 8.22 2.50
N GLU A 117 10.96 9.06 3.33
CA GLU A 117 12.38 8.98 3.67
C GLU A 117 12.71 7.70 4.44
N ARG A 118 11.92 7.36 5.48
CA ARG A 118 12.16 6.15 6.29
C ARG A 118 11.98 4.86 5.51
N ILE A 119 11.01 4.82 4.60
CA ILE A 119 10.84 3.66 3.74
C ILE A 119 11.94 3.64 2.68
N GLY A 120 12.38 4.80 2.20
CA GLY A 120 13.45 4.94 1.22
C GLY A 120 12.93 4.89 -0.22
N TYR A 121 11.77 5.51 -0.48
CA TYR A 121 11.19 5.51 -1.82
C TYR A 121 11.97 6.40 -2.79
N ASP A 122 12.18 5.88 -4.00
CA ASP A 122 12.66 6.68 -5.12
C ASP A 122 11.56 7.61 -5.67
N GLU A 123 11.85 8.35 -6.73
CA GLU A 123 10.89 9.29 -7.34
C GLU A 123 9.62 8.62 -7.89
N GLN A 124 9.73 7.45 -8.54
CA GLN A 124 8.58 6.77 -9.13
C GLN A 124 7.71 6.10 -8.06
N GLU A 125 8.35 5.49 -7.07
CA GLU A 125 7.71 4.94 -5.88
C GLU A 125 6.99 6.06 -5.12
N THR A 126 7.63 7.22 -4.96
CA THR A 126 7.05 8.41 -4.32
C THR A 126 5.88 8.98 -5.11
N ALA A 127 5.96 9.08 -6.43
CA ALA A 127 4.85 9.55 -7.26
C ALA A 127 3.60 8.66 -7.08
N MET A 128 3.78 7.34 -7.09
CA MET A 128 2.68 6.39 -6.86
C MET A 128 2.16 6.45 -5.43
N PHE A 129 3.05 6.56 -4.43
CA PHE A 129 2.67 6.72 -3.04
C PHE A 129 1.83 7.99 -2.83
N LEU A 130 2.25 9.14 -3.35
CA LEU A 130 1.48 10.38 -3.21
C LEU A 130 0.14 10.33 -3.96
N LEU A 131 0.09 9.68 -5.13
CA LEU A 131 -1.18 9.44 -5.83
C LEU A 131 -2.12 8.57 -4.98
N GLY A 132 -1.58 7.54 -4.35
CA GLY A 132 -2.27 6.70 -3.37
C GLY A 132 -2.75 7.45 -2.14
N TYR A 133 -1.92 8.32 -1.58
CA TYR A 133 -2.27 9.18 -0.45
C TYR A 133 -3.53 10.00 -0.76
N LEU A 134 -3.58 10.61 -1.94
CA LEU A 134 -4.73 11.39 -2.40
C LEU A 134 -5.98 10.52 -2.60
N VAL A 135 -5.82 9.28 -3.09
CA VAL A 135 -6.91 8.29 -3.12
C VAL A 135 -7.45 8.01 -1.72
N GLY A 136 -6.57 7.92 -0.72
CA GLY A 136 -6.96 7.71 0.68
C GLY A 136 -7.68 8.92 1.29
N GLU A 137 -7.22 10.14 1.03
CA GLU A 137 -7.91 11.36 1.47
C GLU A 137 -9.34 11.44 0.91
N ILE A 138 -9.52 11.10 -0.38
CA ILE A 138 -10.85 11.02 -1.01
C ILE A 138 -11.69 9.91 -0.35
N GLY A 139 -11.09 8.73 -0.15
CA GLY A 139 -11.76 7.59 0.49
C GLY A 139 -12.24 7.90 1.90
N ASN A 140 -11.42 8.59 2.70
CA ASN A 140 -11.75 9.01 4.06
C ASN A 140 -12.97 9.95 4.09
N VAL A 141 -13.08 10.86 3.12
CA VAL A 141 -14.24 11.76 3.00
C VAL A 141 -15.50 11.01 2.58
N GLN A 142 -15.35 10.07 1.65
CA GLN A 142 -16.48 9.24 1.19
C GLN A 142 -17.01 8.36 2.33
N TYR A 143 -16.11 7.70 3.07
CA TYR A 143 -16.44 6.87 4.23
C TYR A 143 -17.29 7.64 5.26
N LYS A 144 -16.88 8.88 5.59
CA LYS A 144 -17.59 9.72 6.57
C LYS A 144 -18.98 10.19 6.13
N ARG A 145 -19.25 10.17 4.82
CA ARG A 145 -20.53 10.64 4.25
C ARG A 145 -21.48 9.49 3.91
N SER A 146 -21.00 8.26 3.89
CA SER A 146 -21.79 7.09 3.53
C SER A 146 -22.35 6.41 4.78
N ASP A 147 -23.63 6.06 4.75
CA ASP A 147 -24.26 5.25 5.80
C ASP A 147 -23.65 3.84 5.90
N ASP A 148 -23.17 3.31 4.76
CA ASP A 148 -22.56 1.97 4.66
C ASP A 148 -21.02 1.97 4.77
N ALA A 149 -20.40 3.07 5.21
CA ALA A 149 -18.93 3.15 5.38
C ALA A 149 -18.13 2.77 4.10
N ASN A 150 -18.68 3.05 2.92
CA ASN A 150 -18.11 2.66 1.63
C ASN A 150 -17.12 3.72 1.08
N LYS A 151 -16.13 3.27 0.30
CA LYS A 151 -15.11 4.12 -0.35
C LYS A 151 -15.14 3.94 -1.88
N PRO A 152 -16.11 4.52 -2.61
CA PRO A 152 -16.27 4.36 -4.06
C PRO A 152 -15.03 4.68 -4.90
N ILE A 153 -14.10 5.50 -4.41
CA ILE A 153 -12.82 5.77 -5.09
C ILE A 153 -12.02 4.49 -5.36
N LEU A 154 -12.13 3.47 -4.52
CA LEU A 154 -11.45 2.19 -4.72
C LEU A 154 -11.89 1.46 -5.98
N ASN A 155 -13.11 1.73 -6.47
CA ASN A 155 -13.61 1.15 -7.72
C ASN A 155 -12.93 1.74 -8.97
N LYS A 156 -12.13 2.80 -8.81
CA LYS A 156 -11.28 3.34 -9.88
C LYS A 156 -9.93 2.64 -9.99
N LEU A 157 -9.54 1.87 -8.97
CA LEU A 157 -8.26 1.16 -8.97
C LEU A 157 -8.37 -0.14 -9.76
N ASN A 158 -7.36 -0.40 -10.59
CA ASN A 158 -7.21 -1.68 -11.26
C ASN A 158 -6.30 -2.59 -10.42
N PHE A 159 -6.90 -3.54 -9.71
CA PHE A 159 -6.18 -4.48 -8.86
C PHE A 159 -5.34 -5.51 -9.63
N ASN A 160 -5.42 -5.56 -10.97
CA ASN A 160 -4.53 -6.38 -11.82
C ASN A 160 -3.22 -5.66 -12.22
N GLY A 161 -2.98 -4.49 -11.64
CA GLY A 161 -1.79 -3.67 -11.86
C GLY A 161 -2.06 -2.41 -12.68
N LEU A 162 -1.13 -1.46 -12.57
CA LEU A 162 -1.19 -0.13 -13.18
C LEU A 162 -0.04 0.06 -14.16
N ASP A 163 -0.35 0.10 -15.44
CA ASP A 163 0.59 0.53 -16.49
C ASP A 163 0.56 2.06 -16.66
N LYS A 164 1.51 2.60 -17.44
CA LYS A 164 1.64 4.04 -17.73
C LYS A 164 0.30 4.70 -18.09
N GLN A 165 -0.48 4.09 -18.99
CA GLN A 165 -1.75 4.67 -19.45
C GLN A 165 -2.80 4.71 -18.33
N LYS A 166 -2.89 3.64 -17.54
CA LYS A 166 -3.78 3.58 -16.37
C LYS A 166 -3.37 4.58 -15.29
N ILE A 167 -2.07 4.78 -15.06
CA ILE A 167 -1.57 5.79 -14.11
C ILE A 167 -2.04 7.18 -14.54
N ILE A 168 -1.80 7.57 -15.80
CA ILE A 168 -2.22 8.88 -16.34
C ILE A 168 -3.74 9.07 -16.21
N ARG A 169 -4.53 8.03 -16.52
CA ARG A 169 -5.99 8.08 -16.38
C ARG A 169 -6.41 8.23 -14.92
N LEU A 170 -5.79 7.48 -14.01
CA LEU A 170 -6.08 7.53 -12.59
C LEU A 170 -5.74 8.91 -12.00
N THR A 171 -4.63 9.52 -12.40
CA THR A 171 -4.27 10.89 -11.99
C THR A 171 -5.38 11.90 -12.33
N LYS A 172 -5.98 11.80 -13.54
CA LYS A 172 -7.12 12.64 -13.94
C LYS A 172 -8.36 12.36 -13.12
N ASP A 173 -8.68 11.07 -12.90
CA ASP A 173 -9.82 10.65 -12.08
C ASP A 173 -9.69 11.16 -10.63
N VAL A 174 -8.50 11.07 -10.05
CA VAL A 174 -8.18 11.57 -8.70
C VAL A 174 -8.36 13.09 -8.62
N PHE A 175 -7.83 13.85 -9.59
CA PHE A 175 -8.02 15.30 -9.62
C PHE A 175 -9.50 15.70 -9.66
N ASN A 176 -10.27 15.05 -10.53
CA ASN A 176 -11.71 15.28 -10.65
C ASN A 176 -12.45 14.94 -9.35
N LYS A 177 -12.03 13.86 -8.68
CA LYS A 177 -12.63 13.45 -7.41
C LYS A 177 -12.27 14.37 -6.24
N LEU A 178 -11.06 14.93 -6.19
CA LEU A 178 -10.71 15.98 -5.22
C LEU A 178 -11.64 17.20 -5.33
N ASN A 179 -12.00 17.58 -6.57
CA ASN A 179 -12.96 18.65 -6.84
C ASN A 179 -14.38 18.24 -6.43
N GLN A 180 -14.84 17.05 -6.86
CA GLN A 180 -16.17 16.53 -6.54
C GLN A 180 -16.41 16.46 -5.03
N GLU A 181 -15.43 15.96 -4.26
CA GLU A 181 -15.55 15.85 -2.81
C GLU A 181 -15.33 17.18 -2.06
N LYS A 182 -14.97 18.26 -2.79
CA LYS A 182 -14.66 19.61 -2.29
C LYS A 182 -13.46 19.67 -1.33
N ILE A 183 -12.46 18.82 -1.56
CA ILE A 183 -11.24 18.73 -0.75
C ILE A 183 -9.96 19.13 -1.48
N ARG A 184 -10.05 19.56 -2.74
CA ARG A 184 -8.89 20.00 -3.54
C ARG A 184 -8.05 21.05 -2.80
N ARG A 185 -8.68 22.08 -2.22
CA ARG A 185 -7.98 23.17 -1.51
C ARG A 185 -7.03 22.69 -0.39
N PHE A 186 -7.31 21.52 0.21
CA PHE A 186 -6.49 20.96 1.29
C PHE A 186 -5.37 20.04 0.79
N ASN A 187 -5.49 19.59 -0.47
CA ASN A 187 -4.65 18.57 -1.10
C ASN A 187 -3.92 19.10 -2.33
N GLU A 188 -4.07 20.38 -2.65
CA GLU A 188 -3.59 21.01 -3.88
C GLU A 188 -2.07 20.92 -3.98
N VAL A 189 -1.36 21.27 -2.91
CA VAL A 189 0.10 21.20 -2.88
C VAL A 189 0.59 19.76 -3.05
N THR A 190 0.00 18.80 -2.34
CA THR A 190 0.33 17.38 -2.48
C THR A 190 0.06 16.86 -3.89
N PHE A 191 -1.06 17.28 -4.51
CA PHE A 191 -1.36 16.92 -5.90
C PHE A 191 -0.33 17.50 -6.87
N PHE A 192 0.06 18.75 -6.69
CA PHE A 192 1.06 19.38 -7.56
C PHE A 192 2.44 18.74 -7.42
N GLU A 193 2.90 18.45 -6.21
CA GLU A 193 4.17 17.73 -6.00
C GLU A 193 4.12 16.33 -6.62
N MET A 194 3.05 15.58 -6.37
CA MET A 194 2.85 14.28 -7.01
C MET A 194 2.90 14.39 -8.53
N LYS A 195 2.19 15.36 -9.12
CA LYS A 195 2.14 15.56 -10.57
C LYS A 195 3.49 15.97 -11.14
N ARG A 196 4.24 16.84 -10.45
CA ARG A 196 5.59 17.27 -10.83
C ARG A 196 6.53 16.08 -10.94
N ILE A 197 6.59 15.24 -9.90
CA ILE A 197 7.46 14.06 -9.86
C ILE A 197 7.02 13.05 -10.92
N LEU A 198 5.71 12.82 -11.05
CA LEU A 198 5.14 11.92 -12.05
C LEU A 198 5.54 12.36 -13.46
N ASP A 199 5.34 13.63 -13.82
CA ASP A 199 5.65 14.15 -15.15
C ASP A 199 7.13 14.08 -15.51
N ALA A 200 8.01 14.31 -14.52
CA ALA A 200 9.44 14.17 -14.71
C ALA A 200 9.86 12.73 -15.05
N ASN A 201 9.07 11.73 -14.62
CA ASN A 201 9.43 10.32 -14.70
C ASN A 201 8.59 9.47 -15.68
N ILE A 202 7.39 9.93 -16.06
CA ILE A 202 6.39 9.09 -16.77
C ILE A 202 6.88 8.56 -18.13
N ASP A 203 7.82 9.25 -18.78
CA ASP A 203 8.41 8.82 -20.04
C ASP A 203 9.50 7.76 -19.90
N ARG A 204 10.06 7.61 -18.69
CA ARG A 204 11.07 6.60 -18.35
C ARG A 204 10.59 5.69 -17.22
N TRP A 205 9.29 5.40 -17.19
CA TRP A 205 8.67 4.60 -16.14
C TRP A 205 9.28 3.19 -16.08
N GLN A 206 9.86 2.85 -14.93
CA GLN A 206 10.54 1.59 -14.65
C GLN A 206 9.72 0.65 -13.78
N LEU A 207 8.83 1.19 -12.94
CA LEU A 207 7.99 0.34 -12.10
C LEU A 207 7.09 -0.54 -12.97
N ASN A 208 7.13 -1.85 -12.72
CA ASN A 208 6.19 -2.76 -13.34
C ASN A 208 4.76 -2.51 -12.83
N LYS A 209 3.78 -3.16 -13.46
CA LYS A 209 2.35 -2.92 -13.16
C LYS A 209 1.98 -3.23 -11.70
N ASP A 210 2.60 -4.23 -11.10
CA ASP A 210 2.29 -4.71 -9.74
C ASP A 210 3.00 -3.82 -8.71
N GLN A 211 4.24 -3.42 -8.97
CA GLN A 211 4.96 -2.38 -8.22
C GLN A 211 4.19 -1.06 -8.19
N SER A 212 3.77 -0.57 -9.36
CA SER A 212 3.02 0.68 -9.46
C SER A 212 1.74 0.63 -8.60
N LEU A 213 1.02 -0.50 -8.62
CA LEU A 213 -0.15 -0.71 -7.77
C LEU A 213 0.21 -0.80 -6.28
N PHE A 214 1.30 -1.49 -5.94
CA PHE A 214 1.72 -1.69 -4.55
C PHE A 214 2.05 -0.37 -3.86
N TYR A 215 2.82 0.49 -4.51
CA TYR A 215 3.17 1.80 -3.95
C TYR A 215 1.96 2.73 -3.87
N LEU A 216 1.03 2.64 -4.83
CA LEU A 216 -0.26 3.33 -4.73
C LEU A 216 -1.06 2.87 -3.51
N LEU A 217 -1.20 1.57 -3.31
CA LEU A 217 -1.92 1.03 -2.16
C LEU A 217 -1.22 1.39 -0.84
N SER A 218 0.10 1.52 -0.85
CA SER A 218 0.89 1.96 0.31
C SER A 218 0.53 3.39 0.74
N GLY A 219 0.43 4.31 -0.22
CA GLY A 219 -0.05 5.67 0.02
C GLY A 219 -1.48 5.73 0.53
N TYR A 220 -2.36 4.96 -0.11
CA TYR A 220 -3.77 4.84 0.28
C TYR A 220 -3.91 4.38 1.73
N SER A 221 -3.16 3.34 2.10
CA SER A 221 -3.20 2.75 3.43
C SER A 221 -2.64 3.69 4.49
N PHE A 222 -1.56 4.42 4.16
CA PHE A 222 -1.01 5.45 5.04
C PHE A 222 -2.04 6.54 5.36
N ALA A 223 -2.69 7.11 4.35
CA ALA A 223 -3.69 8.16 4.55
C ALA A 223 -4.93 7.67 5.31
N THR A 224 -5.30 6.41 5.11
CA THR A 224 -6.53 5.82 5.69
C THR A 224 -6.33 5.34 7.12
N THR A 225 -5.19 4.75 7.45
CA THR A 225 -4.93 4.20 8.79
C THR A 225 -4.69 5.28 9.85
N ILE A 226 -4.20 6.46 9.48
CA ILE A 226 -3.98 7.56 10.44
C ILE A 226 -5.28 7.95 11.18
N PRO A 227 -6.40 8.26 10.49
CA PRO A 227 -7.68 8.51 11.15
C PRO A 227 -8.20 7.31 11.96
N MET A 228 -8.14 6.10 11.40
CA MET A 228 -8.68 4.89 12.06
C MET A 228 -7.99 4.60 13.40
N LEU A 229 -6.68 4.86 13.49
CA LEU A 229 -5.93 4.69 14.73
C LEU A 229 -6.31 5.73 15.78
N LYS A 230 -6.65 6.95 15.39
CA LYS A 230 -7.15 7.98 16.31
C LYS A 230 -8.53 7.60 16.85
N GLU A 231 -9.45 7.20 15.97
CA GLU A 231 -10.80 6.74 16.37
C GLU A 231 -10.74 5.54 17.33
N LYS A 232 -9.85 4.56 17.08
CA LYS A 232 -9.65 3.41 17.98
C LYS A 232 -9.05 3.81 19.34
N GLU A 233 -8.26 4.89 19.42
CA GLU A 233 -7.72 5.42 20.68
C GLU A 233 -8.81 6.16 21.47
N ASP A 234 -9.63 6.97 20.80
CA ASP A 234 -10.74 7.71 21.42
C ASP A 234 -11.79 6.74 22.03
N VAL A 235 -12.23 5.73 21.28
CA VAL A 235 -13.18 4.71 21.78
C VAL A 235 -12.63 3.94 22.99
N LYS A 236 -11.31 3.69 23.04
CA LYS A 236 -10.68 3.01 24.18
C LYS A 236 -10.64 3.89 25.43
N ASN A 237 -10.53 5.21 25.27
CA ASN A 237 -10.52 6.13 26.39
C ASN A 237 -11.93 6.33 26.96
N ASP A 238 -12.95 6.40 26.11
CA ASP A 238 -14.36 6.51 26.53
C ASP A 238 -14.83 5.28 27.31
N ARG A 239 -14.34 4.08 26.97
CA ARG A 239 -14.69 2.84 27.70
C ARG A 239 -13.98 2.68 29.06
N LYS A 240 -13.06 3.58 29.41
CA LYS A 240 -12.29 3.55 30.67
C LYS A 240 -12.74 4.63 31.68
N GLN A 241 -13.71 5.46 31.31
CA GLN A 241 -14.42 6.37 32.21
C GLN A 241 -15.74 5.73 32.66
#